data_AF-A0A6M3LPU0-F1
#
_entry.id   AF-A0A6M3LPU0-F1
#
_cell.length_a   1.000
_cell.length_b   1.000
_cell.length_c   1.000
_cell.angle_alpha   90.00
_cell.angle_beta   90.00
_cell.angle_gamma   90.00
#
_symmetry.space_group_name_H-M   'P 1'
#
loop_
_entity.id
_entity.type
_entity.pdbx_description
1 polymer ?
#
loop_
_entity_poly.entity_id
_entity_poly.type
_entity_poly.pdbx_seq_one_letter_code
_entity_poly.pdbx_strand_id
1 'polypeptide(L)'
;MVEQEQGWIGVDLDGTLAEYHRWVAANHIGEPIPKMMARVKEWLAEGKRIKIFTARAGIPEQTAPIGPWLKKHGLPDLEITNVKDFKMIALWDDRCVRVEPNTGRRLDLDDGLIKEITNVLKDAVRTMRTYGTDNMGFSIDRCNALANKIMEEEE
;
A
#
# COMPACT_ATOMS: atom_id res chain seq x y z
N MET A 1 31.87 -1.08 -16.62
CA MET A 1 30.67 -0.39 -16.10
C MET A 1 29.89 -1.45 -15.35
N VAL A 2 29.81 -1.36 -14.02
CA VAL A 2 28.94 -2.27 -13.26
C VAL A 2 27.54 -1.70 -13.46
N GLU A 3 26.70 -2.38 -14.23
CA GLU A 3 25.28 -2.10 -14.22
C GLU A 3 24.83 -2.13 -12.76
N GLN A 4 24.43 -0.99 -12.20
CA GLN A 4 23.74 -1.00 -10.92
C GLN A 4 22.43 -1.75 -11.17
N GLU A 5 22.39 -3.02 -10.79
CA GLU A 5 21.21 -3.84 -10.98
C GLU A 5 20.02 -3.18 -10.25
N GLN A 6 19.07 -2.70 -11.04
CA GLN A 6 17.93 -1.93 -10.56
C GLN A 6 17.12 -2.72 -9.51
N GLY A 7 16.72 -2.04 -8.44
CA GLY A 7 15.79 -2.56 -7.44
C GLY A 7 14.48 -3.02 -8.09
N TRP A 8 13.80 -3.98 -7.46
CA TRP A 8 12.53 -4.52 -7.97
C TRP A 8 11.38 -4.38 -6.97
N ILE A 9 10.17 -4.25 -7.52
CA ILE A 9 8.91 -4.20 -6.79
C ILE A 9 8.30 -5.59 -6.78
N GLY A 10 8.09 -6.16 -5.59
CA GLY A 10 7.33 -7.39 -5.40
C GLY A 10 5.84 -7.09 -5.39
N VAL A 11 5.08 -7.85 -6.17
CA VAL A 11 3.62 -7.78 -6.21
C VAL A 11 3.06 -9.16 -5.92
N ASP A 12 2.34 -9.31 -4.82
CA ASP A 12 1.61 -10.54 -4.55
C ASP A 12 0.48 -10.77 -5.56
N LEU A 13 0.07 -12.02 -5.69
CA LEU A 13 -0.95 -12.45 -6.64
C LEU A 13 -2.35 -12.48 -6.00
N ASP A 14 -2.60 -13.40 -5.07
CA ASP A 14 -3.95 -13.73 -4.58
C ASP A 14 -4.44 -12.76 -3.51
N GLY A 15 -5.42 -11.93 -3.86
CA GLY A 15 -5.93 -10.86 -3.00
C GLY A 15 -5.28 -9.51 -3.30
N THR A 16 -4.20 -9.51 -4.09
CA THR A 16 -3.42 -8.31 -4.43
C THR A 16 -3.55 -7.92 -5.90
N LEU A 17 -3.06 -8.77 -6.82
CA LEU A 17 -3.15 -8.53 -8.27
C LEU A 17 -4.37 -9.21 -8.89
N ALA A 18 -4.78 -10.35 -8.34
CA ALA A 18 -5.95 -11.13 -8.71
C ALA A 18 -6.90 -11.24 -7.52
N GLU A 19 -8.21 -11.27 -7.79
CA GLU A 19 -9.21 -11.48 -6.76
C GLU A 19 -9.04 -12.85 -6.08
N TYR A 20 -9.18 -12.88 -4.76
CA TYR A 20 -9.17 -14.11 -3.98
C TYR A 20 -10.30 -14.09 -2.95
N HIS A 21 -11.29 -14.96 -3.16
CA HIS A 21 -12.47 -15.07 -2.27
C HIS A 21 -12.45 -16.37 -1.46
N ARG A 22 -11.92 -17.46 -2.04
CA ARG A 22 -11.77 -18.77 -1.43
C ARG A 22 -10.85 -19.63 -2.28
N TRP A 23 -10.36 -20.72 -1.68
CA TRP A 23 -9.69 -21.77 -2.45
C TRP A 23 -10.67 -22.46 -3.41
N VAL A 24 -10.25 -22.61 -4.67
CA VAL A 24 -11.02 -23.32 -5.72
C VAL A 24 -10.22 -24.51 -6.23
N ALA A 25 -9.03 -24.25 -6.80
CA ALA A 25 -8.11 -25.26 -7.30
C ALA A 25 -6.71 -24.67 -7.45
N ALA A 26 -5.67 -25.53 -7.49
CA ALA A 26 -4.28 -25.11 -7.64
C ALA A 26 -4.01 -24.28 -8.91
N ASN A 27 -4.74 -24.57 -9.99
CA ASN A 27 -4.62 -23.88 -11.28
C ASN A 27 -5.58 -22.69 -11.44
N HIS A 28 -6.42 -22.40 -10.43
CA HIS A 28 -7.36 -21.29 -10.49
C HIS A 28 -6.72 -20.02 -9.94
N ILE A 29 -6.79 -18.94 -10.71
CA ILE A 29 -6.41 -17.57 -10.33
C ILE A 29 -7.63 -16.70 -10.67
N GLY A 30 -8.04 -15.82 -9.77
CA GLY A 30 -9.20 -14.96 -9.95
C GLY A 30 -9.04 -13.91 -11.05
N GLU A 31 -10.08 -13.11 -11.27
CA GLU A 31 -10.01 -11.98 -12.20
C GLU A 31 -9.09 -10.88 -11.66
N PRO A 32 -8.49 -10.06 -12.53
CA PRO A 32 -7.57 -9.01 -12.12
C PRO A 32 -8.26 -7.95 -11.26
N ILE A 33 -7.58 -7.48 -10.22
CA ILE A 33 -8.00 -6.31 -9.45
C ILE A 33 -7.63 -5.05 -10.26
N PRO A 34 -8.62 -4.28 -10.80
CA PRO A 34 -8.33 -3.27 -11.82
C PRO A 34 -7.36 -2.17 -11.38
N LYS A 35 -7.47 -1.74 -10.12
CA LYS A 35 -6.58 -0.71 -9.55
C LYS A 35 -5.13 -1.19 -9.47
N MET A 36 -4.91 -2.45 -9.08
CA MET A 36 -3.55 -2.99 -8.97
C MET A 36 -2.96 -3.26 -10.36
N MET A 37 -3.76 -3.76 -11.30
CA MET A 37 -3.33 -3.92 -12.70
C MET A 37 -2.91 -2.59 -13.34
N ALA A 38 -3.68 -1.52 -13.13
CA ALA A 38 -3.34 -0.19 -13.66
C ALA A 38 -1.97 0.27 -13.12
N ARG A 39 -1.76 0.11 -11.81
CA ARG A 39 -0.50 0.45 -11.14
C ARG A 39 0.70 -0.37 -11.65
N VAL A 40 0.54 -1.68 -11.81
CA VAL A 40 1.59 -2.54 -12.39
C VAL A 40 1.95 -2.09 -13.80
N LYS A 41 0.95 -1.80 -14.65
CA LYS A 41 1.17 -1.32 -16.02
C LYS A 41 1.88 0.02 -16.07
N GLU A 42 1.54 0.95 -15.18
CA GLU A 42 2.22 2.24 -15.05
C GLU A 42 3.70 2.05 -14.69
N TRP A 43 4.02 1.23 -13.69
CA TRP A 43 5.40 0.94 -13.34
C TRP A 43 6.19 0.27 -14.48
N LEU A 44 5.57 -0.64 -15.22
CA LEU A 44 6.21 -1.24 -16.40
C LEU A 44 6.49 -0.18 -17.48
N ALA A 45 5.57 0.75 -17.71
CA ALA A 45 5.75 1.86 -18.66
C ALA A 45 6.86 2.83 -18.21
N GLU A 46 7.06 3.00 -16.90
CA GLU A 46 8.18 3.74 -16.31
C GLU A 46 9.51 2.99 -16.35
N GLY A 47 9.54 1.75 -16.85
CA GLY A 47 10.75 0.92 -16.90
C GLY A 47 11.17 0.36 -15.53
N LYS A 48 10.25 0.28 -14.56
CA LYS A 48 10.53 -0.35 -13.26
C LYS A 48 10.53 -1.87 -13.38
N ARG A 49 11.46 -2.52 -12.68
CA ARG A 49 11.49 -3.98 -12.57
C ARG A 49 10.43 -4.46 -11.58
N ILE A 50 9.58 -5.39 -12.03
CA ILE A 50 8.51 -6.00 -11.23
C ILE A 50 8.71 -7.51 -11.19
N LYS A 51 8.45 -8.11 -10.04
CA LYS A 51 8.33 -9.57 -9.89
C LYS A 51 6.98 -9.92 -9.27
N ILE A 52 6.39 -11.03 -9.70
CA ILE A 52 5.28 -11.62 -8.97
C ILE A 52 5.86 -12.32 -7.74
N PHE A 53 5.56 -11.78 -6.56
CA PHE A 53 6.08 -12.25 -5.29
C PHE A 53 4.98 -12.98 -4.51
N THR A 54 4.89 -14.31 -4.66
CA THR A 54 3.72 -15.06 -4.19
C THR A 54 4.09 -16.42 -3.62
N ALA A 55 3.35 -16.88 -2.61
CA ALA A 55 3.52 -18.21 -2.02
C ALA A 55 3.33 -19.34 -3.05
N ARG A 56 2.54 -19.13 -4.11
CA ARG A 56 2.37 -20.11 -5.20
C ARG A 56 3.69 -20.54 -5.84
N ALA A 57 4.71 -19.67 -5.84
CA ALA A 57 6.03 -19.95 -6.41
C ALA A 57 6.77 -21.11 -5.72
N GLY A 58 6.31 -21.55 -4.54
CA GLY A 58 6.85 -22.72 -3.84
C GLY A 58 6.33 -24.07 -4.33
N ILE A 59 5.30 -24.08 -5.19
CA ILE A 59 4.64 -25.31 -5.67
C ILE A 59 4.54 -25.24 -7.19
N PRO A 60 5.22 -26.12 -7.96
CA PRO A 60 5.25 -26.06 -9.43
C PRO A 60 3.86 -26.01 -10.07
N GLU A 61 2.91 -26.79 -9.56
CA GLU A 61 1.53 -26.87 -10.06
C GLU A 61 0.76 -25.56 -9.87
N GLN A 62 1.11 -24.78 -8.84
CA GLN A 62 0.52 -23.46 -8.57
C GLN A 62 1.27 -22.33 -9.26
N THR A 63 2.56 -22.54 -9.57
CA THR A 63 3.41 -21.58 -10.30
C THR A 63 3.11 -21.57 -11.79
N ALA A 64 2.95 -22.76 -12.40
CA ALA A 64 2.69 -22.95 -13.82
C ALA A 64 1.53 -22.10 -14.41
N PRO A 65 0.37 -21.92 -13.75
CA PRO A 65 -0.73 -21.10 -14.29
C PRO A 65 -0.47 -19.59 -14.30
N ILE A 66 0.52 -19.09 -13.56
CA ILE A 66 0.72 -17.64 -13.37
C ILE A 66 1.13 -16.97 -14.68
N GLY A 67 2.12 -17.52 -15.40
CA GLY A 67 2.58 -16.97 -16.69
C GLY A 67 1.44 -16.83 -17.72
N PRO A 68 0.67 -17.90 -18.01
CA PRO A 68 -0.51 -17.82 -18.86
C PRO A 68 -1.54 -16.79 -18.41
N TRP A 69 -1.76 -16.65 -17.10
CA TRP A 69 -2.67 -15.65 -16.54
C TRP A 69 -2.17 -14.22 -16.79
N LEU A 70 -0.89 -13.94 -16.53
CA LEU A 70 -0.27 -12.63 -16.82
C LEU A 70 -0.45 -12.25 -18.29
N LYS A 71 -0.14 -13.18 -19.19
CA LYS A 71 -0.27 -12.99 -20.64
C LYS A 71 -1.72 -12.75 -21.05
N LYS A 72 -2.68 -13.54 -20.52
CA LYS A 72 -4.12 -13.36 -20.78
C LYS A 72 -4.59 -11.94 -20.43
N HIS A 73 -4.04 -11.34 -19.38
CA HIS A 73 -4.43 -10.01 -18.90
C HIS A 73 -3.51 -8.86 -19.40
N GLY A 74 -2.67 -9.15 -20.40
CA GLY A 74 -1.86 -8.16 -21.11
C GLY A 74 -0.66 -7.65 -20.31
N LEU A 75 -0.10 -8.48 -19.44
CA LEU A 75 1.21 -8.25 -18.82
C LEU A 75 2.29 -9.04 -19.58
N PRO A 76 3.54 -8.54 -19.60
CA PRO A 76 4.67 -9.30 -20.13
C PRO A 76 4.98 -10.49 -19.23
N ASP A 77 5.92 -11.33 -19.67
CA ASP A 77 6.49 -12.35 -18.79
C ASP A 77 7.27 -11.66 -17.67
N LEU A 78 6.81 -11.88 -16.43
CA LEU A 78 7.44 -11.36 -15.22
C LEU A 78 8.11 -12.51 -14.47
N GLU A 79 9.22 -12.21 -13.79
CA GLU A 79 9.85 -13.16 -12.87
C GLU A 79 8.88 -13.49 -11.73
N ILE A 80 8.74 -14.78 -11.41
CA ILE A 80 7.88 -15.29 -10.34
C ILE A 80 8.77 -15.88 -9.26
N THR A 81 8.60 -15.44 -8.01
CA THR A 81 9.42 -15.93 -6.88
C THR A 81 8.67 -15.82 -5.56
N ASN A 82 9.05 -16.64 -4.58
CA ASN A 82 8.68 -16.48 -3.17
C ASN A 82 9.91 -16.17 -2.30
N VAL A 83 11.08 -15.96 -2.92
CA VAL A 83 12.35 -15.71 -2.24
C VAL A 83 12.66 -14.21 -2.27
N LYS A 84 12.81 -13.62 -1.06
CA LYS A 84 13.22 -12.23 -0.90
C LYS A 84 14.73 -12.11 -1.08
N ASP A 85 15.16 -11.04 -1.74
CA ASP A 85 16.57 -10.65 -1.87
C ASP A 85 16.76 -9.17 -1.47
N PHE A 86 18.01 -8.71 -1.42
CA PHE A 86 18.35 -7.30 -1.12
C PHE A 86 17.92 -6.32 -2.23
N LYS A 87 17.59 -6.85 -3.41
CA LYS A 87 16.99 -6.22 -4.60
C LYS A 87 15.60 -5.62 -4.36
N MET A 88 14.84 -6.19 -3.43
CA MET A 88 13.43 -5.85 -3.24
C MET A 88 13.27 -4.52 -2.52
N ILE A 89 12.83 -3.49 -3.24
CA ILE A 89 12.69 -2.12 -2.71
C ILE A 89 11.28 -1.80 -2.21
N ALA A 90 10.28 -2.55 -2.67
CA ALA A 90 8.90 -2.44 -2.22
C ALA A 90 8.19 -3.79 -2.35
N LEU A 91 7.22 -4.02 -1.48
CA LEU A 91 6.32 -5.17 -1.52
C LEU A 91 4.88 -4.67 -1.43
N TRP A 92 4.07 -5.05 -2.41
CA TRP A 92 2.62 -4.83 -2.44
C TRP A 92 1.94 -6.18 -2.22
N ASP A 93 1.17 -6.28 -1.15
CA ASP A 93 0.57 -7.51 -0.67
C ASP A 93 -0.60 -7.14 0.26
N ASP A 94 -1.76 -7.77 0.12
CA ASP A 94 -2.98 -7.49 0.87
C ASP A 94 -2.86 -7.79 2.38
N ARG A 95 -1.82 -8.54 2.78
CA ARG A 95 -1.55 -8.94 4.16
C ARG A 95 -0.35 -8.21 4.77
N CYS A 96 0.36 -7.39 3.99
CA CYS A 96 1.53 -6.69 4.49
C CYS A 96 1.16 -5.59 5.48
N VAL A 97 1.88 -5.55 6.60
CA VAL A 97 1.82 -4.47 7.58
C VAL A 97 3.19 -3.81 7.65
N ARG A 98 3.24 -2.51 7.36
CA ARG A 98 4.49 -1.75 7.45
C ARG A 98 4.87 -1.55 8.91
N VAL A 99 6.15 -1.75 9.21
CA VAL A 99 6.75 -1.40 10.49
C VAL A 99 7.81 -0.34 10.30
N GLU A 100 7.99 0.49 11.31
CA GLU A 100 9.10 1.41 11.38
C GLU A 100 10.42 0.64 11.56
N PRO A 101 11.49 0.99 10.81
CA PRO A 101 12.75 0.29 10.87
C PRO A 101 13.31 0.22 12.30
N ASN A 102 13.69 -0.98 12.73
CA ASN A 102 14.34 -1.26 14.01
C ASN A 102 13.51 -0.98 15.28
N THR A 103 12.23 -0.62 15.18
CA THR A 103 11.39 -0.35 16.37
C THR A 103 10.29 -1.39 16.56
N GLY A 104 9.85 -2.06 15.49
CA GLY A 104 8.70 -2.97 15.52
C GLY A 104 7.35 -2.24 15.67
N ARG A 105 7.35 -0.91 15.73
CA ARG A 105 6.14 -0.08 15.73
C ARG A 105 5.45 -0.21 14.38
N ARG A 106 4.13 -0.46 14.39
CA ARG A 106 3.33 -0.44 13.18
C ARG A 106 3.27 0.99 12.62
N LEU A 107 3.36 1.09 11.31
CA LEU A 107 3.08 2.31 10.55
C LEU A 107 1.72 2.13 9.86
N ASP A 108 0.68 1.95 10.66
CA ASP A 108 -0.67 2.28 10.24
C ASP A 108 -0.81 3.82 10.19
N LEU A 109 -1.69 4.31 9.32
CA LEU A 109 -2.24 5.65 9.55
C LEU A 109 -2.94 5.55 10.90
N ASP A 110 -2.43 6.19 11.95
CA ASP A 110 -3.01 6.09 13.27
C ASP A 110 -4.48 6.56 13.20
N ASP A 111 -5.40 5.61 13.21
CA ASP A 111 -6.83 5.84 13.24
C ASP A 111 -7.21 6.72 14.45
N GLY A 112 -6.41 6.71 15.51
CA GLY A 112 -6.46 7.60 16.66
C GLY A 112 -6.17 9.06 16.26
N LEU A 113 -5.01 9.35 15.69
CA LEU A 113 -4.64 10.68 15.20
C LEU A 113 -5.63 11.22 14.17
N ILE A 114 -6.05 10.40 13.19
CA ILE A 114 -7.07 10.80 12.21
C ILE A 114 -8.39 11.16 12.90
N LYS A 115 -8.79 10.37 13.91
CA LYS A 115 -10.02 10.62 14.68
C LYS A 115 -9.90 11.86 15.57
N GLU A 116 -8.74 12.11 16.18
CA GLU A 116 -8.47 13.30 16.99
C GLU A 116 -8.51 14.56 16.11
N ILE A 117 -7.81 14.55 14.97
CA ILE A 117 -7.85 15.63 13.96
C ILE A 117 -9.29 15.84 13.46
N THR A 118 -10.01 14.77 13.12
CA THR A 118 -11.40 14.85 12.66
C THR A 118 -12.33 15.46 13.71
N ASN A 119 -12.14 15.12 14.98
CA ASN A 119 -12.94 15.69 16.08
C ASN A 119 -12.64 17.18 16.27
N VAL A 120 -11.36 17.59 16.22
CA VAL A 120 -10.99 19.00 16.31
C VAL A 120 -11.59 19.81 15.16
N LEU A 121 -11.53 19.29 13.93
CA LEU A 121 -12.15 19.94 12.76
C LEU A 121 -13.67 20.05 12.90
N LYS A 122 -14.36 19.01 13.40
CA LYS A 122 -15.81 19.03 13.65
C LYS A 122 -16.21 20.06 14.71
N ASP A 123 -15.45 20.16 15.79
CA ASP A 123 -15.69 21.14 16.86
C ASP A 123 -15.51 22.58 16.37
N ALA A 124 -14.47 22.83 15.56
CA ALA A 124 -14.22 24.14 14.95
C ALA A 124 -15.39 24.54 14.02
N VAL A 125 -15.84 23.64 13.14
CA VAL A 125 -16.97 23.87 12.23
C VAL A 125 -18.27 24.13 12.99
N ARG A 126 -18.55 23.38 14.06
CA ARG A 126 -19.73 23.59 14.91
C ARG A 126 -19.70 24.96 15.57
N THR A 127 -18.53 25.35 16.08
CA THR A 127 -18.33 26.64 16.77
C THR A 127 -18.53 27.81 15.79
N MET A 128 -17.94 27.74 14.60
CA MET A 128 -18.12 28.76 13.54
C MET A 128 -19.59 28.90 13.11
N ARG A 129 -20.34 27.80 13.02
CA ARG A 129 -21.78 27.82 12.70
C ARG A 129 -22.65 28.41 13.80
N THR A 130 -22.21 28.32 15.07
CA THR A 130 -23.02 28.72 16.23
C THR A 130 -22.87 30.21 16.56
N TYR A 131 -21.67 30.77 16.39
CA TYR A 131 -21.37 32.13 16.88
C TYR A 131 -21.26 33.20 15.79
N GLY A 132 -21.30 32.83 14.51
CA GLY A 132 -20.94 33.75 13.42
C GLY A 132 -19.44 34.06 13.45
N THR A 133 -18.87 34.44 12.31
CA THR A 133 -17.43 34.62 12.10
C THR A 133 -16.82 35.81 12.86
N ASP A 134 -17.64 36.62 13.52
CA ASP A 134 -17.29 38.01 13.83
C ASP A 134 -16.77 38.21 15.26
N ASN A 135 -16.64 37.15 16.05
CA ASN A 135 -16.03 37.17 17.39
C ASN A 135 -15.02 36.01 17.57
N MET A 136 -13.98 35.97 16.73
CA MET A 136 -12.94 34.94 16.80
C MET A 136 -11.81 35.33 17.75
N GLY A 137 -11.98 34.98 19.03
CA GLY A 137 -10.89 34.94 20.03
C GLY A 137 -10.54 33.54 20.53
N PHE A 138 -11.34 32.51 20.20
CA PHE A 138 -11.29 31.20 20.86
C PHE A 138 -10.79 30.05 19.97
N SER A 139 -10.41 30.35 18.71
CA SER A 139 -10.10 29.34 17.69
C SER A 139 -8.60 29.12 17.46
N ILE A 140 -7.77 30.12 17.72
CA ILE A 140 -6.34 30.07 17.35
C ILE A 140 -5.54 29.30 18.38
N ASP A 141 -5.78 29.51 19.68
CA ASP A 141 -5.01 28.86 20.74
C ASP A 141 -5.18 27.34 20.75
N ARG A 142 -6.38 26.84 20.46
CA ARG A 142 -6.65 25.39 20.40
C ARG A 142 -6.06 24.74 19.14
N CYS A 143 -6.08 25.45 18.02
CA CYS A 143 -5.42 24.99 16.79
C CYS A 143 -3.89 25.02 16.95
N ASN A 144 -3.35 26.06 17.58
CA ASN A 144 -1.92 26.17 17.89
C ASN A 144 -1.47 25.09 18.88
N ALA A 145 -2.27 24.78 19.90
CA ALA A 145 -1.97 23.69 20.83
C ALA A 145 -1.96 22.33 20.13
N LEU A 146 -2.87 22.07 19.19
CA LEU A 146 -2.86 20.84 18.41
C LEU A 146 -1.70 20.80 17.41
N ALA A 147 -1.39 21.92 16.75
CA ALA A 147 -0.25 22.02 15.84
C ALA A 147 1.07 21.76 16.57
N ASN A 148 1.25 22.30 17.78
CA ASN A 148 2.43 22.03 18.60
C ASN A 148 2.51 20.56 19.00
N LYS A 149 1.39 19.95 19.41
CA LYS A 149 1.34 18.53 19.77
C LYS A 149 1.67 17.59 18.59
N ILE A 150 1.23 17.96 17.37
CA ILE A 150 1.59 17.24 16.13
C ILE A 150 3.09 17.38 15.84
N MET A 151 3.67 18.57 16.04
CA MET A 151 5.10 18.79 15.81
C MET A 151 6.00 18.10 16.85
N GLU A 152 5.54 17.96 18.10
CA GLU A 152 6.27 17.26 19.17
C GLU A 152 6.27 15.73 19.01
N GLU A 153 5.32 15.15 18.26
CA GLU A 153 5.28 13.71 17.96
C GLU A 153 6.10 13.32 16.72
N GLU A 154 6.69 14.28 16.01
CA GLU A 154 7.57 14.08 14.84
C GLU A 154 9.09 14.16 15.14
N GLU A 155 9.50 14.41 16.39
CA GLU A 155 10.91 14.33 16.88
C GLU A 155 11.23 12.99 17.58
#